data_AF-M2B3Z2-F1
#
_entry.id   AF-M2B3Z2-F1
#
_cell.length_a   1.000
_cell.length_b   1.000
_cell.length_c   1.000
_cell.angle_alpha   90.00
_cell.angle_beta   90.00
_cell.angle_gamma   90.00
#
_symmetry.space_group_name_H-M   'P 1'
#
loop_
_entity.id
_entity.type
_entity.pdbx_description
1 polymer ?
#
loop_
_entity_poly.entity_id
_entity_poly.type
_entity_poly.pdbx_seq_one_letter_code
_entity_poly.pdbx_strand_id
1 'polypeptide(L)'
;MIITEATIKRIRNLLNEEIPKNGTDKDTNFSDIDLTITIQGAESENHALYLLWTQKAGIIQKTAGDIKSIHAGGESIEKYTAADYVSLCLKTAQGYKEAWEAENKQKNASSFFIYQKKHEDDLW
;
A
#
# COMPACT_ATOMS: atom_id res chain seq x y z
N MET A 1 -13.88 -3.86 5.86
CA MET A 1 -12.85 -4.87 6.15
C MET A 1 -12.80 -5.09 7.65
N ILE A 2 -12.62 -6.33 8.14
CA ILE A 2 -12.46 -6.57 9.59
C ILE A 2 -11.02 -6.24 9.97
N ILE A 3 -10.85 -5.29 10.89
CA ILE A 3 -9.53 -4.87 11.38
C ILE A 3 -9.16 -5.78 12.55
N THR A 4 -8.05 -6.49 12.39
CA THR A 4 -7.49 -7.36 13.42
C THR A 4 -5.99 -7.15 13.47
N GLU A 5 -5.36 -7.56 14.57
CA GLU A 5 -3.90 -7.60 14.71
C GLU A 5 -3.23 -8.39 13.56
N ALA A 6 -3.87 -9.49 13.13
CA ALA A 6 -3.38 -10.27 11.99
C ALA A 6 -3.43 -9.48 10.68
N THR A 7 -4.46 -8.66 10.48
CA THR A 7 -4.59 -7.76 9.32
C THR A 7 -3.49 -6.71 9.32
N ILE A 8 -3.24 -6.05 10.46
CA ILE A 8 -2.19 -5.04 10.60
C ILE A 8 -0.82 -5.67 10.32
N LYS A 9 -0.52 -6.82 10.91
CA LYS A 9 0.73 -7.55 10.69
C LYS A 9 0.91 -7.94 9.22
N ARG A 10 -0.15 -8.39 8.55
CA ARG A 10 -0.12 -8.73 7.12
C ARG A 10 0.19 -7.51 6.26
N ILE A 11 -0.51 -6.39 6.48
CA ILE A 11 -0.28 -5.13 5.77
C ILE A 11 1.16 -4.64 5.97
N ARG A 12 1.66 -4.67 7.20
CA ARG A 12 3.03 -4.29 7.54
C ARG A 12 4.07 -5.11 6.77
N ASN A 13 3.87 -6.42 6.68
CA ASN A 13 4.73 -7.30 5.89
C ASN A 13 4.67 -6.96 4.39
N LEU A 14 3.47 -6.73 3.84
CA LEU A 14 3.28 -6.37 2.42
C LEU A 14 3.85 -4.98 2.08
N LEU A 15 4.03 -4.11 3.06
CA LEU A 15 4.69 -2.81 2.92
C LEU A 15 6.22 -2.86 3.08
N ASN A 16 6.79 -4.02 3.42
CA ASN A 16 8.19 -4.14 3.83
C ASN A 16 8.53 -3.19 5.00
N GLU A 17 7.70 -3.19 6.04
CA GLU A 17 7.85 -2.38 7.26
C GLU A 17 7.95 -3.26 8.51
N GLU A 18 8.69 -4.38 8.40
CA GLU A 18 8.91 -5.29 9.52
C GLU A 18 9.56 -4.55 10.69
N ILE A 19 9.01 -4.72 11.89
CA ILE A 19 9.59 -4.14 13.11
C ILE A 19 10.93 -4.84 13.38
N PRO A 20 12.04 -4.09 13.50
CA PRO A 20 13.35 -4.69 13.74
C PRO A 20 13.38 -5.45 15.07
N LYS A 21 14.28 -6.44 15.18
CA LYS A 21 14.45 -7.22 16.40
C LYS A 21 14.76 -6.30 17.59
N ASN A 22 13.96 -6.40 18.66
CA ASN A 22 13.99 -5.54 19.86
C ASN A 22 13.59 -4.07 19.62
N GLY A 23 13.04 -3.74 18.44
CA GLY A 23 12.49 -2.42 18.15
C GLY A 23 10.99 -2.34 18.39
N THR A 24 10.44 -1.19 18.03
CA THR A 24 9.02 -0.86 18.07
C THR A 24 8.56 -0.36 16.70
N ASP A 25 7.26 -0.15 16.54
CA ASP A 25 6.68 0.46 15.34
C ASP A 25 7.26 1.87 15.04
N LYS A 26 7.76 2.57 16.07
CA LYS A 26 8.48 3.85 15.94
C LYS A 26 9.81 3.77 15.20
N ASP A 27 10.37 2.56 15.04
CA ASP A 27 11.60 2.32 14.28
C ASP A 27 11.31 2.04 12.79
N THR A 28 10.05 2.22 12.37
CA THR A 28 9.57 2.00 11.00
C THR A 28 8.93 3.29 10.46
N ASN A 29 8.58 3.33 9.17
CA ASN A 29 7.94 4.52 8.58
C ASN A 29 6.49 4.72 9.03
N PHE A 30 5.86 3.69 9.62
CA PHE A 30 4.47 3.71 10.04
C PHE A 30 4.29 3.14 11.44
N SER A 31 3.65 3.89 12.32
CA SER A 31 3.15 3.33 13.58
C SER A 31 1.99 2.37 13.32
N ASP A 32 1.69 1.50 14.29
CA ASP A 32 0.51 0.62 14.19
C ASP A 32 -0.80 1.44 14.15
N ILE A 33 -0.80 2.64 14.74
CA ILE A 33 -1.92 3.59 14.68
C ILE A 33 -2.10 4.12 13.26
N ASP A 34 -1.02 4.52 12.58
CA ASP A 34 -1.08 5.02 11.20
C ASP A 34 -1.63 3.96 10.24
N LEU A 35 -1.17 2.71 10.41
CA LEU A 35 -1.69 1.56 9.66
C LEU A 35 -3.17 1.36 9.96
N THR A 36 -3.58 1.37 11.22
CA THR A 36 -4.97 1.15 11.65
C THR A 36 -5.91 2.20 11.07
N ILE A 37 -5.55 3.50 11.14
CA ILE A 37 -6.35 4.60 10.60
C ILE A 37 -6.55 4.44 9.09
N THR A 38 -5.48 4.10 8.36
CA THR A 38 -5.54 3.95 6.90
C THR A 38 -6.37 2.72 6.51
N ILE A 39 -6.19 1.60 7.20
CA ILE A 39 -6.96 0.36 7.02
C ILE A 39 -8.45 0.61 7.30
N GLN A 40 -8.80 1.43 8.29
CA GLN A 40 -10.17 1.77 8.63
C GLN A 40 -10.89 2.59 7.55
N GLY A 41 -10.17 3.50 6.88
CA GLY A 41 -10.70 4.27 5.76
C GLY A 41 -10.72 3.52 4.42
N ALA A 42 -10.08 2.35 4.34
CA ALA A 42 -9.93 1.61 3.10
C ALA A 42 -11.11 0.67 2.80
N GLU A 43 -11.45 0.57 1.52
CA GLU A 43 -12.52 -0.30 1.02
C GLU A 43 -12.12 -1.78 0.95
N SER A 44 -10.82 -2.04 0.79
CA SER A 44 -10.22 -3.37 0.71
C SER A 44 -8.74 -3.31 1.09
N GLU A 45 -8.10 -4.49 1.20
CA GLU A 45 -6.67 -4.58 1.44
C GLU A 45 -5.85 -3.91 0.32
N ASN A 46 -6.28 -4.08 -0.94
CA ASN A 46 -5.63 -3.46 -2.08
C ASN A 46 -5.76 -1.92 -2.04
N HIS A 47 -6.91 -1.39 -1.63
CA HIS A 47 -7.06 0.04 -1.40
C HIS A 47 -6.12 0.53 -0.28
N ALA A 48 -6.03 -0.18 0.85
CA ALA A 48 -5.14 0.19 1.95
C ALA A 48 -3.67 0.21 1.50
N LEU A 49 -3.23 -0.82 0.77
CA LEU A 49 -1.85 -0.92 0.28
C LEU A 49 -1.52 0.14 -0.77
N TYR A 50 -2.46 0.48 -1.65
CA TYR A 50 -2.30 1.62 -2.57
C TYR A 50 -2.02 2.92 -1.79
N LEU A 51 -2.84 3.23 -0.79
CA LEU A 51 -2.68 4.44 0.03
C LEU A 51 -1.34 4.44 0.79
N LEU A 52 -1.01 3.33 1.45
CA LEU A 52 0.18 3.21 2.29
C LEU A 52 1.48 3.22 1.47
N TRP A 53 1.53 2.55 0.32
CA TRP A 53 2.69 2.63 -0.57
C TRP A 53 2.88 4.04 -1.17
N THR A 54 1.79 4.76 -1.44
CA THR A 54 1.84 6.17 -1.87
C THR A 54 2.38 7.07 -0.76
N GLN A 55 1.93 6.89 0.48
CA GLN A 55 2.44 7.63 1.64
C GLN A 55 3.91 7.32 1.90
N LYS A 56 4.32 6.05 1.80
CA LYS A 56 5.71 5.61 1.97
C LYS A 56 6.64 6.30 0.98
N ALA A 57 6.23 6.41 -0.29
CA ALA A 57 6.97 7.15 -1.30
C ALA A 57 7.18 8.62 -0.89
N GLY A 58 6.16 9.28 -0.34
CA GLY A 58 6.26 10.65 0.16
C GLY A 58 7.19 10.80 1.37
N ILE A 59 7.15 9.84 2.32
CA ILE A 59 8.07 9.81 3.47
C ILE A 59 9.51 9.71 2.98
N ILE A 60 9.79 8.74 2.09
CA ILE A 60 11.14 8.53 1.52
C ILE A 60 11.59 9.78 0.77
N GLN A 61 10.75 10.36 -0.07
CA GLN A 61 11.09 11.56 -0.83
C GLN A 61 11.46 12.73 0.09
N LYS A 62 10.72 12.91 1.19
CA LYS A 62 11.01 13.93 2.19
C LYS A 62 12.34 13.68 2.90
N THR A 63 12.62 12.45 3.33
CA THR A 63 13.88 12.10 4.03
C THR A 63 15.08 12.06 3.09
N ALA A 64 14.86 11.81 1.80
CA ALA A 64 15.89 11.72 0.77
C ALA A 64 16.42 13.06 0.29
N GLY A 65 15.67 14.16 0.49
CA GLY A 65 16.09 15.51 0.15
C GLY A 65 17.43 15.93 0.77
N ASP A 66 17.88 15.22 1.80
CA ASP A 66 19.12 15.48 2.53
C ASP A 66 20.37 14.78 1.94
N ILE A 67 20.23 13.82 1.01
CA ILE A 67 21.38 13.08 0.43
C ILE A 67 21.73 13.64 -0.95
N LYS A 68 22.35 14.81 -0.96
CA LYS A 68 22.93 15.43 -2.16
C LYS A 68 24.33 14.82 -2.43
N SER A 69 24.36 13.60 -2.97
CA SER A 69 25.52 12.82 -3.45
C SER A 69 26.80 12.84 -2.59
N ILE A 70 27.18 11.70 -2.01
CA ILE A 70 28.52 11.51 -1.46
C ILE A 70 29.38 10.90 -2.57
N HIS A 71 30.25 11.70 -3.18
CA HIS A 71 31.29 11.22 -4.09
C HIS A 71 32.49 10.73 -3.26
N ALA A 72 32.63 9.40 -3.12
CA ALA A 72 33.85 8.76 -2.63
C ALA A 72 34.54 8.08 -3.84
N GLY A 73 35.85 8.24 -3.95
CA GLY A 73 36.61 8.11 -5.20
C GLY A 73 36.51 6.77 -5.94
N GLY A 74 36.67 6.85 -7.27
CA GLY A 74 37.17 5.80 -8.18
C GLY A 74 36.28 4.59 -8.47
N GLU A 75 35.45 4.15 -7.53
CA GLU A 75 34.62 2.94 -7.66
C GLU A 75 33.14 3.31 -7.65
N SER A 76 32.47 3.18 -8.79
CA SER A 76 31.03 3.40 -8.91
C SER A 76 30.28 2.16 -8.42
N ILE A 77 29.94 2.13 -7.14
CA ILE A 77 28.95 1.18 -6.60
C ILE A 77 27.57 1.70 -7.02
N GLU A 78 26.86 0.98 -7.91
CA GLU A 78 25.45 1.24 -8.21
C GLU A 78 24.60 1.00 -6.95
N LYS A 79 24.44 2.05 -6.13
CA LYS A 79 23.47 2.06 -5.05
C LYS A 79 22.12 2.48 -5.61
N TYR A 80 21.06 1.77 -5.23
CA TYR A 80 19.69 2.26 -5.40
C TYR A 80 19.60 3.68 -4.85
N THR A 81 19.34 4.66 -5.72
CA THR A 81 19.17 6.03 -5.27
C THR A 81 17.83 6.13 -4.53
N ALA A 82 17.68 7.17 -3.72
CA ALA A 82 16.39 7.43 -3.11
C ALA A 82 15.29 7.69 -4.16
N ALA A 83 15.65 8.26 -5.32
CA ALA A 83 14.71 8.43 -6.43
C ALA A 83 14.27 7.09 -7.02
N ASP A 84 15.18 6.11 -7.13
CA ASP A 84 14.84 4.75 -7.56
C ASP A 84 13.91 4.08 -6.56
N TYR A 85 14.14 4.28 -5.25
CA TYR A 85 13.30 3.71 -4.21
C TYR A 85 11.91 4.35 -4.14
N VAL A 86 11.80 5.68 -4.31
CA VAL A 86 10.52 6.37 -4.48
C VAL A 86 9.77 5.83 -5.69
N SER A 87 10.45 5.68 -6.82
CA SER A 87 9.86 5.15 -8.06
C SER A 87 9.36 3.71 -7.88
N LEU A 88 10.10 2.87 -7.16
CA LEU A 88 9.66 1.53 -6.78
C LEU A 88 8.38 1.57 -5.94
N CYS A 89 8.34 2.42 -4.91
CA CYS A 89 7.16 2.54 -4.04
C CYS A 89 5.91 2.95 -4.84
N LEU A 90 6.03 3.95 -5.72
CA LEU A 90 4.92 4.40 -6.56
C LEU A 90 4.48 3.34 -7.58
N LYS A 91 5.42 2.59 -8.16
CA LYS A 91 5.11 1.48 -9.07
C LYS A 91 4.35 0.36 -8.35
N THR A 92 4.76 0.02 -7.13
CA THR A 92 4.04 -0.97 -6.30
C THR A 92 2.65 -0.45 -5.92
N ALA A 93 2.53 0.82 -5.53
CA ALA A 93 1.24 1.46 -5.25
C ALA A 93 0.29 1.35 -6.45
N GLN A 94 0.80 1.60 -7.67
CA GLN A 94 0.03 1.51 -8.91
C GLN A 94 -0.51 0.08 -9.15
N GLY A 95 0.27 -0.97 -8.90
CA GLY A 95 -0.21 -2.35 -8.99
C GLY A 95 -1.36 -2.65 -8.03
N TYR A 96 -1.30 -2.14 -6.80
CA TYR A 96 -2.41 -2.26 -5.84
C TYR A 96 -3.64 -1.45 -6.24
N LYS A 97 -3.44 -0.27 -6.84
CA LYS A 97 -4.55 0.52 -7.39
C LYS A 97 -5.28 -0.24 -8.50
N GLU A 98 -4.55 -0.84 -9.44
CA GLU A 98 -5.14 -1.64 -10.52
C GLU A 98 -5.91 -2.84 -9.97
N ALA A 99 -5.36 -3.52 -8.95
CA ALA A 99 -6.04 -4.63 -8.28
C ALA A 99 -7.33 -4.16 -7.58
N TRP A 100 -7.30 -3.03 -6.88
CA TRP A 100 -8.49 -2.44 -6.25
C TRP A 100 -9.56 -2.02 -7.28
N GLU A 101 -9.15 -1.42 -8.39
CA GLU A 101 -10.07 -1.08 -9.48
C GLU A 101 -10.72 -2.32 -10.10
N ALA A 102 -9.95 -3.41 -10.26
CA ALA A 102 -10.48 -4.69 -10.75
C ALA A 102 -11.50 -5.29 -9.78
N GLU A 103 -11.23 -5.26 -8.47
CA GLU A 103 -12.19 -5.68 -7.43
C GLU A 103 -13.49 -4.90 -7.52
N ASN A 104 -13.41 -3.58 -7.67
CA ASN A 104 -14.58 -2.71 -7.75
C ASN A 104 -15.38 -2.95 -9.03
N LYS A 105 -14.71 -3.20 -10.17
CA LYS A 105 -15.39 -3.62 -11.41
C LYS A 105 -16.11 -4.95 -11.25
N GLN A 106 -15.50 -5.93 -10.58
CA GLN A 106 -16.14 -7.23 -10.31
C GLN A 106 -17.36 -7.09 -9.41
N LYS A 107 -17.27 -6.33 -8.30
CA LYS A 107 -18.41 -6.06 -7.41
C LYS A 107 -19.58 -5.43 -8.17
N ASN A 108 -19.31 -4.46 -9.04
CA ASN A 108 -20.33 -3.79 -9.85
C ASN A 108 -20.94 -4.70 -10.92
N ALA A 109 -20.15 -5.59 -11.54
CA ALA A 109 -20.67 -6.56 -12.47
C ALA A 109 -21.58 -7.58 -11.76
N SER A 110 -21.14 -8.11 -10.61
CA SER A 110 -21.93 -9.06 -9.82
C SER A 110 -23.24 -8.46 -9.30
N SER A 111 -23.24 -7.19 -8.86
CA SER A 111 -24.46 -6.52 -8.40
C SER A 111 -25.47 -6.30 -9.53
N PHE A 112 -24.99 -5.99 -10.75
CA PHE A 112 -25.85 -5.85 -11.93
C PHE A 112 -26.56 -7.15 -12.29
N PHE A 113 -25.85 -8.28 -12.27
CA PHE A 113 -26.45 -9.60 -12.56
C PHE A 113 -27.51 -10.02 -11.53
N ILE A 114 -27.30 -9.72 -10.24
CA ILE A 114 -28.30 -10.02 -9.20
C ILE A 114 -29.58 -9.20 -9.43
N TYR A 115 -29.45 -7.93 -9.83
CA TYR A 115 -30.60 -7.07 -10.06
C TYR A 115 -31.45 -7.53 -11.25
N GLN A 116 -30.81 -7.99 -12.35
CA GLN A 116 -31.52 -8.54 -13.50
C GLN A 116 -32.29 -9.83 -13.15
N LYS A 117 -31.64 -10.75 -12.42
CA LYS A 117 -32.29 -12.01 -12.03
C LYS A 117 -33.49 -11.79 -11.12
N LYS A 118 -33.40 -10.86 -10.16
CA LYS A 118 -34.52 -10.54 -9.27
C LYS A 118 -35.72 -9.97 -10.05
N HIS A 119 -35.47 -9.13 -11.06
CA HIS A 119 -36.54 -8.60 -11.90
C HIS A 119 -37.20 -9.67 -12.79
N GLU A 120 -36.47 -10.72 -13.20
CA GLU A 120 -37.07 -11.87 -13.91
C GLU A 120 -37.91 -12.76 -12.98
N ASP A 121 -37.48 -12.95 -11.73
CA ASP A 121 -38.19 -13.77 -10.73
C ASP A 121 -39.45 -13.06 -10.17
N ASP A 122 -39.50 -11.72 -10.17
CA ASP A 122 -40.65 -10.91 -9.73
C ASP A 122 -41.77 -10.79 -10.82
N LEU A 123 -41.58 -11.38 -12.00
CA LEU A 123 -42.51 -11.33 -13.14
C LEU A 123 -43.42 -12.58 -13.29
N TRP A 124 -43.51 -13.42 -12.26
CA TRP A 124 -44.38 -14.60 -12.22
C TRP A 124 -45.27 -14.66 -10.97
#